data_AF-A0A3L7TMR1-F1
#
_entry.id   AF-A0A3L7TMR1-F1
#
_cell.length_a   1.000
_cell.length_b   1.000
_cell.length_c   1.000
_cell.angle_alpha   90.00
_cell.angle_beta   90.00
_cell.angle_gamma   90.00
#
_symmetry.space_group_name_H-M   'P 1'
#
loop_
_entity.id
_entity.type
_entity.pdbx_description
1 polymer ?
#
loop_
_entity_poly.entity_id
_entity_poly.type
_entity_poly.pdbx_seq_one_letter_code
_entity_poly.pdbx_strand_id
1 'polypeptide(L)'
;APRAGAIESYGSSATKITNCVFSGNSATGSNGGGAVWIGTSSACTIRDSTFSGNSATTLAGCIINTSGTSTISNCILWQNTGPGGMTVANQLTNSGGATVVSYSIVQGGFTGSGNLNLDPKFVDAPARNFMLLTTSPAIDAGSNSTVPVGTTVDQAGATRFVDLPTVADTGIGTAPIVDIGAYEVQLPPPPACPADIDGSGSVDASDLSTLLGSWGASGAGDIDGNGTIDASDLSTLLGAWGPCA
;
A
#
# COMPACT_ATOMS: atom_id res chain seq x y z
N ALA A 1 22.35 13.76 3.05
CA ALA A 1 23.69 13.21 3.37
C ALA A 1 24.51 13.01 2.09
N PRO A 2 25.83 12.72 2.14
CA PRO A 2 26.67 12.69 0.94
C PRO A 2 26.44 11.48 0.00
N ARG A 3 26.05 10.31 0.52
CA ARG A 3 25.90 9.08 -0.28
C ARG A 3 24.48 8.53 -0.33
N ALA A 4 23.72 8.66 0.74
CA ALA A 4 22.30 8.33 0.76
C ALA A 4 21.52 9.40 1.49
N GLY A 5 20.28 9.65 1.08
CA GLY A 5 19.36 10.45 1.89
C GLY A 5 18.76 9.67 3.06
N ALA A 6 18.66 8.34 2.95
CA ALA A 6 18.14 7.46 4.00
C ALA A 6 19.06 6.26 4.30
N ILE A 7 19.25 5.34 3.35
CA ILE A 7 19.96 4.07 3.59
C ILE A 7 21.20 3.96 2.71
N GLU A 8 22.36 3.76 3.35
CA GLU A 8 23.60 3.34 2.70
C GLU A 8 23.82 1.84 2.96
N SER A 9 23.73 1.02 1.92
CA SER A 9 24.06 -0.41 1.98
C SER A 9 25.46 -0.63 1.41
N TYR A 10 26.45 -0.90 2.27
CA TYR A 10 27.86 -1.00 1.90
C TYR A 10 28.57 -2.18 2.58
N GLY A 11 29.72 -2.60 2.05
CA GLY A 11 30.61 -3.55 2.72
C GLY A 11 30.02 -4.94 2.87
N SER A 12 29.44 -5.48 1.79
CA SER A 12 28.82 -6.82 1.79
C SER A 12 27.56 -6.95 2.68
N SER A 13 26.81 -5.86 2.83
CA SER A 13 25.55 -5.87 3.60
C SER A 13 24.43 -6.61 2.88
N ALA A 14 23.56 -7.28 3.64
CA ALA A 14 22.35 -7.96 3.16
C ALA A 14 21.08 -7.22 3.60
N THR A 15 20.84 -6.05 3.00
CA THR A 15 19.79 -5.10 3.42
C THR A 15 18.42 -5.54 2.92
N LYS A 16 17.44 -5.64 3.82
CA LYS A 16 16.04 -5.93 3.49
C LYS A 16 15.16 -4.74 3.83
N ILE A 17 14.38 -4.30 2.85
CA ILE A 17 13.41 -3.22 2.98
C ILE A 17 12.07 -3.81 2.57
N THR A 18 11.10 -3.82 3.48
CA THR A 18 9.78 -4.41 3.24
C THR A 18 8.74 -3.56 3.93
N ASN A 19 7.63 -3.26 3.25
CA ASN A 19 6.53 -2.50 3.82
C ASN A 19 6.99 -1.16 4.40
N CYS A 20 7.81 -0.42 3.64
CA CYS A 20 8.42 0.83 4.08
C CYS A 20 8.03 2.00 3.17
N VAL A 21 8.01 3.21 3.75
CA VAL A 21 7.85 4.46 3.01
C VAL A 21 9.09 5.32 3.15
N PHE A 22 9.69 5.70 2.02
CA PHE A 22 10.79 6.66 1.96
C PHE A 22 10.32 7.89 1.21
N SER A 23 10.17 9.01 1.92
CA SER A 23 9.73 10.26 1.31
C SER A 23 10.49 11.49 1.78
N GLY A 24 10.77 12.40 0.84
CA GLY A 24 11.45 13.65 1.13
C GLY A 24 12.91 13.49 1.56
N ASN A 25 13.52 12.32 1.31
CA ASN A 25 14.93 12.12 1.61
C ASN A 25 15.79 12.83 0.57
N SER A 26 16.96 13.33 0.99
CA SER A 26 17.82 14.10 0.11
C SER A 26 19.31 13.74 0.24
N ALA A 27 19.94 13.48 -0.90
CA ALA A 27 21.38 13.30 -1.02
C ALA A 27 22.03 14.50 -1.75
N THR A 28 23.07 15.07 -1.15
CA THR A 28 23.75 16.27 -1.66
C THR A 28 25.18 16.01 -2.11
N GLY A 29 25.72 14.81 -1.87
CA GLY A 29 27.07 14.46 -2.29
C GLY A 29 27.12 13.92 -3.72
N SER A 30 28.31 13.94 -4.30
CA SER A 30 28.54 13.71 -5.73
C SER A 30 28.13 12.32 -6.25
N ASN A 31 28.03 11.32 -5.37
CA ASN A 31 27.81 9.93 -5.77
C ASN A 31 26.53 9.32 -5.16
N GLY A 32 25.62 10.15 -4.64
CA GLY A 32 24.55 9.66 -3.77
C GLY A 32 23.22 9.31 -4.44
N GLY A 33 22.47 8.41 -3.81
CA GLY A 33 21.05 8.14 -4.09
C GLY A 33 20.15 8.90 -3.12
N GLY A 34 19.12 9.58 -3.61
CA GLY A 34 18.29 10.45 -2.77
C GLY A 34 17.56 9.71 -1.65
N ALA A 35 17.30 8.41 -1.79
CA ALA A 35 16.82 7.54 -0.72
C ALA A 35 17.85 6.45 -0.38
N VAL A 36 18.18 5.58 -1.34
CA VAL A 36 18.99 4.37 -1.11
C VAL A 36 20.22 4.38 -1.99
N TRP A 37 21.37 4.10 -1.39
CA TRP A 37 22.62 3.88 -2.09
C TRP A 37 23.10 2.45 -1.82
N ILE A 38 23.37 1.71 -2.89
CA ILE A 38 23.83 0.32 -2.85
C ILE A 38 25.25 0.27 -3.41
N GLY A 39 26.17 -0.10 -2.53
CA GLY A 39 27.59 -0.15 -2.81
C GLY A 39 28.16 -1.55 -2.95
N THR A 40 29.48 -1.60 -2.99
CA THR A 40 30.28 -2.79 -3.31
C THR A 40 29.83 -4.05 -2.57
N SER A 41 29.58 -5.09 -3.35
CA SER A 41 29.26 -6.45 -2.91
C SER A 41 28.05 -6.58 -1.99
N SER A 42 27.22 -5.55 -1.88
CA SER A 42 26.02 -5.58 -1.04
C SER A 42 24.83 -6.16 -1.81
N ALA A 43 23.97 -6.88 -1.11
CA ALA A 43 22.71 -7.40 -1.62
C ALA A 43 21.56 -6.64 -0.96
N CYS A 44 20.72 -5.98 -1.77
CA CYS A 44 19.54 -5.28 -1.30
C CYS A 44 18.28 -5.94 -1.85
N THR A 45 17.33 -6.22 -0.97
CA THR A 45 16.02 -6.76 -1.35
C THR A 45 14.94 -5.81 -0.87
N ILE A 46 14.21 -5.23 -1.80
CA ILE A 46 13.24 -4.16 -1.55
C ILE A 46 11.88 -4.65 -2.05
N ARG A 47 10.91 -4.72 -1.13
CA ARG A 47 9.58 -5.27 -1.42
C ARG A 47 8.47 -4.42 -0.84
N ASP A 48 7.33 -4.36 -1.51
CA ASP A 48 6.09 -3.82 -0.95
C ASP A 48 6.31 -2.42 -0.35
N SER A 49 7.08 -1.56 -1.02
CA SER A 49 7.58 -0.30 -0.45
C SER A 49 7.36 0.86 -1.41
N THR A 50 7.17 2.05 -0.84
CA THR A 50 6.89 3.27 -1.60
C THR A 50 8.02 4.28 -1.41
N PHE A 51 8.61 4.72 -2.51
CA PHE A 51 9.64 5.76 -2.57
C PHE A 51 9.10 6.95 -3.36
N SER A 52 8.81 8.05 -2.66
CA SER A 52 8.18 9.20 -3.28
C SER A 52 8.74 10.55 -2.83
N GLY A 53 9.03 11.43 -3.79
CA GLY A 53 9.53 12.78 -3.49
C GLY A 53 10.94 12.80 -2.90
N ASN A 54 11.76 11.77 -3.14
CA ASN A 54 13.17 11.79 -2.76
C ASN A 54 13.99 12.56 -3.80
N SER A 55 15.14 13.12 -3.38
CA SER A 55 15.94 14.00 -4.23
C SER A 55 17.44 13.75 -4.15
N ALA A 56 18.15 13.95 -5.26
CA ALA A 56 19.61 13.97 -5.28
C ALA A 56 20.14 15.10 -6.16
N THR A 57 21.26 15.69 -5.78
CA THR A 57 21.84 16.80 -6.56
C THR A 57 22.62 16.35 -7.79
N THR A 58 23.17 15.12 -7.82
CA THR A 58 24.16 14.73 -8.84
C THR A 58 23.90 13.42 -9.57
N LEU A 59 23.19 12.45 -8.99
CA LEU A 59 22.96 11.15 -9.65
C LEU A 59 21.48 10.77 -9.70
N ALA A 60 21.01 9.93 -8.78
CA ALA A 60 19.64 9.39 -8.82
C ALA A 60 18.83 9.90 -7.64
N GLY A 61 17.67 10.47 -7.93
CA GLY A 61 16.74 10.98 -6.92
C GLY A 61 16.26 9.97 -5.88
N CYS A 62 16.33 8.68 -6.15
CA CYS A 62 15.78 7.64 -5.29
C CYS A 62 16.79 6.54 -4.99
N ILE A 63 16.92 5.53 -5.88
CA ILE A 63 17.82 4.40 -5.66
C ILE A 63 18.97 4.45 -6.66
N ILE A 64 20.19 4.30 -6.16
CA ILE A 64 21.36 4.02 -7.00
C ILE A 64 22.06 2.73 -6.57
N ASN A 65 22.32 1.86 -7.55
CA ASN A 65 23.16 0.69 -7.39
C ASN A 65 24.49 0.91 -8.14
N THR A 66 25.59 1.01 -7.40
CA THR A 66 26.92 1.29 -7.98
C THR A 66 27.76 0.03 -8.15
N SER A 67 27.58 -0.99 -7.30
CA SER A 67 28.44 -2.19 -7.33
C SER A 67 27.86 -3.37 -6.50
N GLY A 68 26.55 -3.40 -6.30
CA GLY A 68 25.86 -4.46 -5.55
C GLY A 68 24.84 -5.23 -6.39
N THR A 69 24.05 -6.08 -5.74
CA THR A 69 22.86 -6.70 -6.32
C THR A 69 21.61 -6.11 -5.68
N SER A 70 20.58 -5.84 -6.48
CA SER A 70 19.30 -5.34 -5.97
C SER A 70 18.13 -6.05 -6.63
N THR A 71 17.22 -6.59 -5.81
CA THR A 71 15.93 -7.12 -6.25
C THR A 71 14.83 -6.24 -5.70
N ILE A 72 14.02 -5.66 -6.59
CA ILE A 72 12.97 -4.69 -6.27
C ILE A 72 11.65 -5.26 -6.79
N SER A 73 10.67 -5.48 -5.92
CA SER A 73 9.37 -6.03 -6.31
C SER A 73 8.22 -5.37 -5.57
N ASN A 74 7.04 -5.28 -6.17
CA ASN A 74 5.86 -4.65 -5.54
C ASN A 74 6.15 -3.25 -5.00
N CYS A 75 7.02 -2.49 -5.67
CA CYS A 75 7.43 -1.17 -5.19
C CYS A 75 6.85 -0.05 -6.04
N ILE A 76 6.64 1.11 -5.42
CA ILE A 76 6.36 2.35 -6.15
C ILE A 76 7.59 3.25 -6.06
N LEU A 77 8.13 3.66 -7.20
CA LEU A 77 9.21 4.64 -7.31
C LEU A 77 8.69 5.80 -8.18
N TRP A 78 8.22 6.86 -7.52
CA TRP A 78 7.47 7.94 -8.16
C TRP A 78 7.87 9.31 -7.64
N GLN A 79 7.78 10.35 -8.47
CA GLN A 79 8.09 11.74 -8.09
C GLN A 79 9.48 11.96 -7.47
N ASN A 80 10.43 11.05 -7.70
CA ASN A 80 11.79 11.26 -7.23
C ASN A 80 12.57 12.12 -8.23
N THR A 81 13.40 13.03 -7.74
CA THR A 81 14.00 14.10 -8.53
C THR A 81 15.52 14.10 -8.46
N GLY A 82 16.16 14.44 -9.55
CA GLY A 82 17.59 14.70 -9.54
C GLY A 82 18.00 15.52 -10.74
N PRO A 83 19.24 15.37 -11.25
CA PRO A 83 19.65 16.01 -12.49
C PRO A 83 18.62 15.76 -13.61
N GLY A 84 18.12 16.84 -14.21
CA GLY A 84 17.11 16.76 -15.28
C GLY A 84 15.66 16.50 -14.83
N GLY A 85 15.36 16.52 -13.51
CA GLY A 85 13.97 16.45 -13.00
C GLY A 85 13.50 15.03 -12.67
N MET A 86 12.22 14.72 -12.91
CA MET A 86 11.61 13.41 -12.60
C MET A 86 11.82 12.40 -13.75
N THR A 87 13.07 12.03 -14.01
CA THR A 87 13.42 11.04 -15.05
C THR A 87 13.37 9.62 -14.49
N VAL A 88 13.33 8.63 -15.38
CA VAL A 88 13.50 7.20 -14.99
C VAL A 88 14.79 6.96 -14.23
N ALA A 89 15.90 7.58 -14.67
CA ALA A 89 17.19 7.46 -14.00
C ALA A 89 17.14 8.00 -12.56
N ASN A 90 16.28 9.00 -12.30
CA ASN A 90 16.07 9.53 -10.96
C ASN A 90 15.16 8.67 -10.09
N GLN A 91 14.39 7.74 -10.67
CA GLN A 91 13.68 6.72 -9.89
C GLN A 91 14.61 5.57 -9.51
N LEU A 92 15.41 5.10 -10.47
CA LEU A 92 16.34 4.01 -10.24
C LEU A 92 17.46 4.06 -11.27
N THR A 93 18.71 4.06 -10.79
CA THR A 93 19.89 3.94 -11.64
C THR A 93 20.74 2.74 -11.22
N ASN A 94 21.11 1.90 -12.19
CA ASN A 94 22.13 0.87 -12.01
C ASN A 94 23.41 1.29 -12.78
N SER A 95 24.47 1.59 -12.05
CA SER A 95 25.75 2.12 -12.55
C SER A 95 26.93 1.26 -12.08
N GLY A 96 26.83 -0.05 -12.34
CA GLY A 96 27.93 -1.01 -12.07
C GLY A 96 27.54 -2.21 -11.22
N GLY A 97 26.28 -2.34 -10.81
CA GLY A 97 25.74 -3.52 -10.15
C GLY A 97 24.83 -4.37 -11.05
N ALA A 98 24.08 -5.27 -10.42
CA ALA A 98 22.97 -5.99 -11.05
C ALA A 98 21.65 -5.61 -10.37
N THR A 99 20.67 -5.21 -11.15
CA THR A 99 19.36 -4.76 -10.64
C THR A 99 18.26 -5.47 -11.40
N VAL A 100 17.35 -6.11 -10.67
CA VAL A 100 16.14 -6.73 -11.20
C VAL A 100 14.94 -6.05 -10.57
N VAL A 101 13.99 -5.61 -11.40
CA VAL A 101 12.75 -4.96 -10.98
C VAL A 101 11.59 -5.74 -11.57
N SER A 102 10.57 -6.03 -10.77
CA SER A 102 9.37 -6.73 -11.24
C SER A 102 8.12 -6.28 -10.50
N TYR A 103 6.95 -6.34 -11.12
CA TYR A 103 5.65 -6.01 -10.50
C TYR A 103 5.70 -4.68 -9.72
N SER A 104 6.36 -3.66 -10.28
CA SER A 104 6.60 -2.38 -9.62
C SER A 104 6.16 -1.23 -10.51
N ILE A 105 5.73 -0.12 -9.92
CA ILE A 105 5.47 1.12 -10.64
C ILE A 105 6.72 1.99 -10.59
N VAL A 106 7.30 2.28 -11.75
CA VAL A 106 8.49 3.14 -11.86
C VAL A 106 8.20 4.28 -12.83
N GLN A 107 8.31 5.52 -12.37
CA GLN A 107 8.07 6.70 -13.22
C GLN A 107 9.07 6.75 -14.39
N GLY A 108 8.53 6.89 -15.60
CA GLY A 108 9.31 6.82 -16.84
C GLY A 108 9.55 5.37 -17.32
N GLY A 109 9.12 4.37 -16.56
CA GLY A 109 9.17 2.95 -16.88
C GLY A 109 10.52 2.29 -16.57
N PHE A 110 10.51 1.00 -16.24
CA PHE A 110 11.73 0.22 -16.06
C PHE A 110 11.52 -1.20 -16.58
N THR A 111 12.51 -1.73 -17.30
CA THR A 111 12.41 -3.06 -17.90
C THR A 111 12.28 -4.14 -16.83
N GLY A 112 11.33 -5.06 -17.01
CA GLY A 112 11.10 -6.17 -16.08
C GLY A 112 9.67 -6.68 -16.19
N SER A 113 9.41 -7.88 -15.66
CA SER A 113 8.08 -8.50 -15.73
C SER A 113 7.10 -7.75 -14.83
N GLY A 114 5.88 -7.48 -15.32
CA GLY A 114 4.81 -6.82 -14.55
C GLY A 114 5.07 -5.38 -14.14
N ASN A 115 6.15 -4.73 -14.60
CA ASN A 115 6.40 -3.33 -14.25
C ASN A 115 5.45 -2.39 -15.01
N LEU A 116 4.99 -1.36 -14.31
CA LEU A 116 4.08 -0.35 -14.82
C LEU A 116 4.77 1.03 -14.87
N ASN A 117 4.31 1.87 -15.79
CA ASN A 117 4.67 3.29 -15.89
C ASN A 117 3.38 4.12 -15.94
N LEU A 118 2.59 4.03 -14.88
CA LEU A 118 1.33 4.75 -14.73
C LEU A 118 1.33 5.45 -13.37
N ASP A 119 0.67 6.60 -13.29
CA ASP A 119 0.54 7.33 -12.03
C ASP A 119 -0.07 6.43 -10.94
N PRO A 120 0.62 6.22 -9.80
CA PRO A 120 0.09 5.44 -8.68
C PRO A 120 -1.17 6.02 -8.05
N LYS A 121 -1.57 7.25 -8.39
CA LYS A 121 -2.78 7.91 -7.88
C LYS A 121 -2.88 7.86 -6.36
N PHE A 122 -1.88 8.43 -5.70
CA PHE A 122 -1.91 8.63 -4.25
C PHE A 122 -3.03 9.59 -3.84
N VAL A 123 -3.57 9.41 -2.63
CA VAL A 123 -4.59 10.30 -2.06
C VAL A 123 -4.09 11.75 -1.95
N ASP A 124 -2.89 11.97 -1.38
CA ASP A 124 -2.27 13.30 -1.28
C ASP A 124 -0.74 13.18 -1.10
N ALA A 125 -0.02 13.02 -2.23
CA ALA A 125 1.43 12.89 -2.21
C ALA A 125 2.17 14.10 -1.61
N PRO A 126 1.79 15.37 -1.91
CA PRO A 126 2.39 16.54 -1.24
C PRO A 126 2.28 16.52 0.29
N ALA A 127 1.16 16.03 0.84
CA ALA A 127 1.00 15.85 2.29
C ALA A 127 1.66 14.56 2.83
N ARG A 128 2.38 13.81 2.00
CA ARG A 128 2.96 12.48 2.30
C ARG A 128 1.92 11.42 2.65
N ASN A 129 0.70 11.56 2.13
CA ASN A 129 -0.32 10.52 2.17
C ASN A 129 -0.25 9.67 0.91
N PHE A 130 0.44 8.54 1.02
CA PHE A 130 0.67 7.59 -0.07
C PHE A 130 -0.32 6.42 -0.09
N MET A 131 -1.44 6.52 0.62
CA MET A 131 -2.56 5.61 0.42
C MET A 131 -3.05 5.71 -1.05
N LEU A 132 -3.57 4.62 -1.56
CA LEU A 132 -4.03 4.52 -2.94
C LEU A 132 -5.45 5.05 -3.09
N LEU A 133 -5.72 5.84 -4.12
CA LEU A 133 -7.09 6.07 -4.58
C LEU A 133 -7.63 4.77 -5.21
N THR A 134 -8.94 4.54 -5.11
CA THR A 134 -9.61 3.33 -5.66
C THR A 134 -9.49 3.16 -7.18
N THR A 135 -8.97 4.16 -7.89
CA THR A 135 -8.70 4.08 -9.34
C THR A 135 -7.22 3.86 -9.66
N SER A 136 -6.40 3.61 -8.64
CA SER A 136 -4.96 3.43 -8.79
C SER A 136 -4.63 2.19 -9.63
N PRO A 137 -3.65 2.27 -10.53
CA PRO A 137 -3.13 1.10 -11.26
C PRO A 137 -2.27 0.19 -10.38
N ALA A 138 -2.01 0.57 -9.12
CA ALA A 138 -1.28 -0.25 -8.16
C ALA A 138 -2.16 -1.34 -7.55
N ILE A 139 -3.49 -1.16 -7.61
CA ILE A 139 -4.47 -2.06 -7.00
C ILE A 139 -4.50 -3.39 -7.77
N ASP A 140 -4.43 -4.50 -7.02
CA ASP A 140 -4.46 -5.87 -7.52
C ASP A 140 -3.42 -6.15 -8.65
N ALA A 141 -2.29 -5.45 -8.60
CA ALA A 141 -1.27 -5.47 -9.67
C ALA A 141 0.08 -6.10 -9.25
N GLY A 142 0.26 -6.42 -7.97
CA GLY A 142 1.51 -6.95 -7.43
C GLY A 142 1.72 -8.45 -7.63
N SER A 143 2.80 -8.96 -7.04
CA SER A 143 3.12 -10.38 -6.98
C SER A 143 3.04 -10.92 -5.56
N ASN A 144 2.08 -11.81 -5.31
CA ASN A 144 1.87 -12.41 -3.99
C ASN A 144 3.09 -13.22 -3.54
N SER A 145 3.78 -13.87 -4.49
CA SER A 145 4.97 -14.68 -4.22
C SER A 145 6.16 -13.90 -3.68
N THR A 146 6.18 -12.57 -3.86
CA THR A 146 7.29 -11.74 -3.38
C THR A 146 7.04 -11.18 -1.99
N VAL A 147 5.78 -11.12 -1.54
CA VAL A 147 5.43 -10.68 -0.18
C VAL A 147 6.07 -11.64 0.83
N PRO A 148 6.92 -11.15 1.77
CA PRO A 148 7.56 -12.03 2.74
C PRO A 148 6.54 -12.71 3.66
N VAL A 149 6.74 -14.01 3.90
CA VAL A 149 5.91 -14.80 4.83
C VAL A 149 5.86 -14.12 6.20
N GLY A 150 4.65 -13.98 6.73
CA GLY A 150 4.39 -13.31 8.02
C GLY A 150 4.10 -11.81 7.90
N THR A 151 4.16 -11.22 6.70
CA THR A 151 3.69 -9.85 6.47
C THR A 151 2.17 -9.86 6.37
N THR A 152 1.47 -9.64 7.49
CA THR A 152 0.00 -9.71 7.55
C THR A 152 -0.67 -8.35 7.43
N VAL A 153 0.07 -7.25 7.63
CA VAL A 153 -0.45 -5.88 7.55
C VAL A 153 0.44 -4.99 6.69
N ASP A 154 -0.16 -3.96 6.11
CA ASP A 154 0.50 -2.91 5.34
C ASP A 154 1.06 -1.79 6.24
N GLN A 155 1.48 -0.67 5.64
CA GLN A 155 2.05 0.45 6.40
C GLN A 155 0.99 1.25 7.20
N ALA A 156 -0.30 1.17 6.82
CA ALA A 156 -1.40 1.77 7.58
C ALA A 156 -1.89 0.85 8.73
N GLY A 157 -1.45 -0.40 8.76
CA GLY A 157 -1.93 -1.43 9.67
C GLY A 157 -3.16 -2.17 9.17
N ALA A 158 -3.57 -1.94 7.92
CA ALA A 158 -4.62 -2.72 7.26
C ALA A 158 -4.08 -4.09 6.86
N THR A 159 -4.95 -5.11 6.83
CA THR A 159 -4.55 -6.46 6.39
C THR A 159 -3.99 -6.42 4.98
N ARG A 160 -2.93 -7.20 4.70
CA ARG A 160 -2.40 -7.38 3.33
C ARG A 160 -3.35 -8.20 2.46
N PHE A 161 -3.28 -8.02 1.13
CA PHE A 161 -4.12 -8.72 0.16
C PHE A 161 -5.59 -8.29 0.25
N VAL A 162 -5.87 -6.98 0.10
CA VAL A 162 -7.24 -6.45 0.07
C VAL A 162 -7.72 -6.38 -1.37
N ASP A 163 -8.73 -7.19 -1.70
CA ASP A 163 -9.38 -7.15 -3.01
C ASP A 163 -10.29 -5.92 -3.11
N LEU A 164 -10.20 -5.19 -4.23
CA LEU A 164 -11.23 -4.27 -4.66
C LEU A 164 -11.96 -4.89 -5.87
N PRO A 165 -13.13 -5.55 -5.69
CA PRO A 165 -13.77 -6.37 -6.75
C PRO A 165 -14.17 -5.63 -8.03
N THR A 166 -14.12 -4.30 -8.01
CA THR A 166 -14.40 -3.43 -9.16
C THR A 166 -13.18 -3.14 -10.03
N VAL A 167 -11.99 -3.49 -9.55
CA VAL A 167 -10.72 -3.44 -10.26
C VAL A 167 -10.40 -4.85 -10.73
N ALA A 168 -9.80 -4.96 -11.92
CA ALA A 168 -9.41 -6.26 -12.45
C ALA A 168 -8.02 -6.64 -11.94
N ASP A 169 -7.88 -7.87 -11.45
CA ASP A 169 -6.59 -8.44 -11.09
C ASP A 169 -5.64 -8.47 -12.28
N THR A 170 -4.56 -7.70 -12.20
CA THR A 170 -3.50 -7.66 -13.23
C THR A 170 -2.17 -8.25 -12.72
N GLY A 171 -2.07 -8.47 -11.42
CA GLY A 171 -0.91 -9.06 -10.78
C GLY A 171 -0.84 -10.57 -10.92
N ILE A 172 0.00 -11.21 -10.10
CA ILE A 172 0.22 -12.66 -10.13
C ILE A 172 0.15 -13.28 -8.74
N GLY A 173 -0.63 -14.35 -8.62
CA GLY A 173 -0.86 -15.06 -7.38
C GLY A 173 -2.24 -15.69 -7.34
N THR A 174 -2.58 -16.28 -6.21
CA THR A 174 -3.97 -16.65 -5.90
C THR A 174 -4.64 -15.42 -5.29
N ALA A 175 -5.75 -14.97 -5.86
CA ALA A 175 -6.53 -13.85 -5.33
C ALA A 175 -6.91 -14.08 -3.85
N PRO A 176 -6.98 -13.02 -3.02
CA PRO A 176 -6.74 -11.61 -3.35
C PRO A 176 -5.28 -11.30 -3.75
N ILE A 177 -5.09 -10.38 -4.69
CA ILE A 177 -3.76 -9.99 -5.18
C ILE A 177 -3.24 -8.83 -4.33
N VAL A 178 -1.94 -8.83 -4.04
CA VAL A 178 -1.32 -7.73 -3.29
C VAL A 178 -1.24 -6.47 -4.12
N ASP A 179 -1.49 -5.33 -3.50
CA ASP A 179 -1.26 -4.03 -4.12
C ASP A 179 0.23 -3.71 -4.24
N ILE A 180 0.60 -3.02 -5.32
CA ILE A 180 1.96 -2.52 -5.49
C ILE A 180 2.19 -1.36 -4.50
N GLY A 181 3.20 -1.50 -3.64
CA GLY A 181 3.66 -0.47 -2.72
C GLY A 181 3.45 -0.80 -1.25
N ALA A 182 3.60 0.23 -0.42
CA ALA A 182 3.53 0.11 1.04
C ALA A 182 2.12 0.03 1.61
N TYR A 183 1.09 0.32 0.82
CA TYR A 183 -0.30 0.38 1.25
C TYR A 183 -1.17 -0.52 0.38
N GLU A 184 -2.13 -1.17 1.01
CA GLU A 184 -3.28 -1.76 0.33
C GLU A 184 -4.38 -0.70 0.18
N VAL A 185 -5.26 -0.91 -0.80
CA VAL A 185 -6.47 -0.13 -0.99
C VAL A 185 -7.30 -0.18 0.28
N GLN A 186 -7.69 1.00 0.75
CA GLN A 186 -8.61 1.13 1.86
C GLN A 186 -10.01 1.15 1.28
N LEU A 187 -10.75 0.04 1.46
CA LEU A 187 -12.18 0.05 1.19
C LEU A 187 -12.86 1.02 2.17
N PRO A 188 -13.84 1.81 1.71
CA PRO A 188 -14.66 2.56 2.65
C PRO A 188 -15.23 1.58 3.69
N PRO A 189 -15.36 1.98 4.96
CA PRO A 189 -16.04 1.14 5.94
C PRO A 189 -17.39 0.74 5.35
N PRO A 190 -17.83 -0.52 5.53
CA PRO A 190 -19.14 -0.95 5.09
C PRO A 190 -20.19 0.08 5.53
N PRO A 191 -21.24 0.33 4.71
CA PRO A 191 -22.35 1.15 5.16
C PRO A 191 -22.74 0.70 6.56
N ALA A 192 -22.94 1.66 7.48
CA ALA A 192 -23.41 1.32 8.81
C ALA A 192 -24.62 0.41 8.66
N CYS A 193 -24.58 -0.73 9.35
CA CYS A 193 -25.64 -1.73 9.34
C CYS A 193 -26.28 -1.67 10.73
N PRO A 194 -27.13 -0.66 11.01
CA PRO A 194 -27.53 -0.37 12.38
C PRO A 194 -28.44 -1.47 12.94
N ALA A 195 -28.93 -2.36 12.07
CA ALA A 195 -29.70 -3.54 12.39
C ALA A 195 -28.86 -4.78 12.75
N ASP A 196 -27.54 -4.75 12.54
CA ASP A 196 -26.60 -5.75 13.07
C ASP A 196 -26.18 -5.29 14.47
N ILE A 197 -27.00 -5.69 15.44
CA ILE A 197 -26.95 -5.24 16.82
C ILE A 197 -25.79 -5.93 17.56
N ASP A 198 -25.44 -7.15 17.14
CA ASP A 198 -24.36 -7.93 17.77
C ASP A 198 -22.99 -7.80 17.09
N GLY A 199 -22.92 -7.13 15.94
CA GLY A 199 -21.70 -6.82 15.21
C GLY A 199 -21.11 -8.03 14.47
N SER A 200 -21.93 -9.03 14.15
CA SER A 200 -21.51 -10.25 13.48
C SER A 200 -21.27 -10.09 11.97
N GLY A 201 -21.66 -8.94 11.40
CA GLY A 201 -21.61 -8.65 9.97
C GLY A 201 -22.83 -9.15 9.21
N SER A 202 -23.90 -9.56 9.89
CA SER A 202 -25.16 -10.00 9.27
C SER A 202 -26.34 -9.66 10.16
N VAL A 203 -27.44 -9.21 9.57
CA VAL A 203 -28.74 -9.02 10.24
C VAL A 203 -29.51 -10.33 10.19
N ASP A 204 -29.57 -11.04 11.31
CA ASP A 204 -30.24 -12.33 11.40
C ASP A 204 -31.04 -12.55 12.70
N ALA A 205 -31.32 -13.82 13.02
CA ALA A 205 -32.10 -14.18 14.19
C ALA A 205 -31.41 -13.81 15.52
N SER A 206 -30.09 -13.68 15.53
CA SER A 206 -29.32 -13.21 16.68
C SER A 206 -29.62 -11.75 17.00
N ASP A 207 -29.67 -10.90 15.98
CA ASP A 207 -30.06 -9.49 16.13
C ASP A 207 -31.53 -9.38 16.55
N LEU A 208 -32.41 -10.15 15.90
CA LEU A 208 -33.83 -10.18 16.27
C LEU A 208 -34.02 -10.58 17.74
N SER A 209 -33.27 -11.58 18.20
CA SER A 209 -33.30 -12.01 19.61
C SER A 209 -32.81 -10.90 20.53
N THR A 210 -31.77 -10.17 20.14
CA THR A 210 -31.22 -9.05 20.92
C THR A 210 -32.19 -7.88 21.00
N LEU A 211 -32.84 -7.54 19.89
CA LEU A 211 -33.89 -6.52 19.81
C LEU A 211 -35.08 -6.88 20.70
N LEU A 212 -35.65 -8.08 20.53
CA LEU A 212 -36.80 -8.54 21.31
C LEU A 212 -36.48 -8.70 22.80
N GLY A 213 -35.23 -9.06 23.14
CA GLY A 213 -34.76 -9.19 24.52
C GLY A 213 -34.73 -7.87 25.30
N SER A 214 -34.72 -6.73 24.60
CA SER A 214 -34.66 -5.39 25.18
C SER A 214 -35.88 -4.53 24.84
N TRP A 215 -37.00 -5.16 24.46
CA TRP A 215 -38.19 -4.45 24.01
C TRP A 215 -38.70 -3.40 25.01
N GLY A 216 -38.96 -2.19 24.53
CA GLY A 216 -39.42 -1.04 25.32
C GLY A 216 -38.33 -0.35 26.15
N ALA A 217 -37.06 -0.78 26.05
CA ALA A 217 -35.91 -0.08 26.63
C ALA A 217 -35.27 0.88 25.61
N SER A 218 -34.21 1.58 26.01
CA SER A 218 -33.27 2.27 25.11
C SER A 218 -32.00 1.41 24.94
N GLY A 219 -31.28 1.50 23.82
CA GLY A 219 -29.99 0.83 23.68
C GLY A 219 -29.65 0.47 22.24
N ALA A 220 -28.80 -0.55 22.06
CA ALA A 220 -28.32 -0.96 20.73
C ALA A 220 -29.43 -1.49 19.80
N GLY A 221 -30.60 -1.86 20.34
CA GLY A 221 -31.76 -2.25 19.54
C GLY A 221 -32.66 -1.09 19.09
N ASP A 222 -32.34 0.16 19.47
CA ASP A 222 -33.03 1.39 19.01
C ASP A 222 -32.32 1.84 17.72
N ILE A 223 -32.74 1.21 16.62
CA ILE A 223 -32.13 1.27 15.30
C ILE A 223 -32.48 2.60 14.62
N ASP A 224 -33.69 3.11 14.84
CA ASP A 224 -34.14 4.38 14.26
C ASP A 224 -33.78 5.62 15.11
N GLY A 225 -33.29 5.40 16.35
CA GLY A 225 -32.77 6.42 17.25
C GLY A 225 -33.86 7.27 17.90
N ASN A 226 -35.10 6.78 17.99
CA ASN A 226 -36.22 7.49 18.59
C ASN A 226 -36.21 7.48 20.13
N GLY A 227 -35.31 6.70 20.74
CA GLY A 227 -35.14 6.57 22.19
C GLY A 227 -35.84 5.36 22.81
N THR A 228 -36.48 4.51 22.01
CA THR A 228 -37.27 3.35 22.47
C THR A 228 -37.22 2.22 21.47
N ILE A 229 -36.90 1.02 21.93
CA ILE A 229 -36.92 -0.22 21.14
C ILE A 229 -38.37 -0.67 20.95
N ASP A 230 -38.91 -0.49 19.74
CA ASP A 230 -40.30 -0.83 19.43
C ASP A 230 -40.51 -1.43 18.02
N ALA A 231 -41.76 -1.42 17.55
CA ALA A 231 -42.14 -2.01 16.27
C ALA A 231 -41.48 -1.30 15.07
N SER A 232 -41.09 -0.04 15.21
CA SER A 232 -40.34 0.71 14.20
C SER A 232 -38.94 0.13 14.00
N ASP A 233 -38.24 -0.18 15.10
CA ASP A 233 -36.93 -0.85 15.05
C ASP A 233 -37.04 -2.26 14.49
N LEU A 234 -38.05 -3.02 14.93
CA LEU A 234 -38.32 -4.35 14.39
C LEU A 234 -38.55 -4.31 12.87
N SER A 235 -39.32 -3.32 12.39
CA SER A 235 -39.53 -3.14 10.95
C SER A 235 -38.23 -2.80 10.23
N THR A 236 -37.35 -2.02 10.85
CA THR A 236 -36.05 -1.64 10.27
C THR A 236 -35.12 -2.85 10.21
N LEU A 237 -35.07 -3.66 11.28
CA LEU A 237 -34.30 -4.90 11.33
C LEU A 237 -34.75 -5.90 10.27
N LEU A 238 -36.06 -6.16 10.18
CA LEU A 238 -36.61 -7.09 9.18
C LEU A 238 -36.42 -6.59 7.75
N GLY A 239 -36.43 -5.27 7.54
CA GLY A 239 -36.15 -4.66 6.24
C GLY A 239 -34.68 -4.78 5.80
N ALA A 240 -33.77 -5.01 6.73
CA ALA A 240 -32.34 -5.14 6.50
C ALA A 240 -31.84 -6.60 6.57
N TRP A 241 -32.74 -7.59 6.66
CA TRP A 241 -32.38 -9.00 6.90
C TRP A 241 -31.41 -9.55 5.86
N GLY A 242 -30.29 -10.10 6.34
CA GLY A 242 -29.20 -10.61 5.50
C GLY A 242 -27.84 -10.00 5.84
N PRO A 243 -26.79 -10.32 5.06
CA PRO A 243 -25.45 -9.81 5.31
C PRO A 243 -25.37 -8.28 5.21
N CYS A 244 -24.56 -7.68 6.08
CA CYS A 244 -24.26 -6.25 6.07
C CYS A 244 -23.25 -5.97 4.94
N ALA A 245 -23.79 -5.77 3.73
CA ALA A 245 -23.15 -5.80 2.41
C ALA A 245 -22.96 -7.22 1.82
#